data_AF-A0A962J3H0-F1
#
_entry.id   AF-A0A962J3H0-F1
#
_cell.length_a   1.000
_cell.length_b   1.000
_cell.length_c   1.000
_cell.angle_alpha   90.00
_cell.angle_beta   90.00
_cell.angle_gamma   90.00
#
_symmetry.space_group_name_H-M   'P 1'
#
loop_
_entity.id
_entity.type
_entity.pdbx_description
1 polymer ?
#
loop_
_entity_poly.entity_id
_entity_poly.type
_entity_poly.pdbx_seq_one_letter_code
_entity_poly.pdbx_strand_id
1 'polypeptide(L)'
;MNIILQWIDMIWLVLIPLVAHPHQRKIAVATFLACALMMRMQVELIDSTGFDTGFLPFMKSTAMERGMVVYNFFYMLYTLFAFHLPRSKPAVFMGASITIFFIAFTSSMFIMVL
;
A
#
# COMPACT_ATOMS: atom_id res chain seq x y z
N MET A 1 -1.28 -16.72 13.10
CA MET A 1 -1.34 -15.96 11.83
C MET A 1 -0.02 -16.17 11.11
N ASN A 2 -0.02 -16.68 9.88
CA ASN A 2 1.21 -17.10 9.19
C ASN A 2 2.11 -15.88 8.96
N ILE A 3 3.27 -15.85 9.62
CA ILE A 3 4.32 -14.83 9.46
C ILE A 3 4.58 -14.56 7.97
N ILE A 4 4.51 -15.60 7.13
CA ILE A 4 4.70 -15.53 5.67
C ILE A 4 3.74 -14.54 4.99
N LEU A 5 2.46 -14.49 5.38
CA LEU A 5 1.52 -13.55 4.77
C LEU A 5 1.91 -12.11 5.10
N GLN A 6 2.34 -11.84 6.34
CA GLN A 6 2.68 -10.50 6.83
C GLN A 6 3.85 -9.83 6.11
N TRP A 7 4.66 -10.60 5.37
CA TRP A 7 5.84 -10.14 4.63
C TRP A 7 5.66 -10.21 3.11
N ILE A 8 4.49 -10.56 2.59
CA ILE A 8 4.28 -10.64 1.14
C ILE A 8 4.49 -9.28 0.45
N ASP A 9 4.26 -8.19 1.19
CA ASP A 9 4.48 -6.82 0.76
C ASP A 9 5.96 -6.51 0.51
N MET A 10 6.90 -7.22 1.16
CA MET A 10 8.34 -7.04 0.92
C MET A 10 8.79 -7.40 -0.49
N ILE A 11 8.02 -8.22 -1.22
CA ILE A 11 8.32 -8.55 -2.62
C ILE A 11 8.33 -7.27 -3.47
N TRP A 12 7.45 -6.32 -3.17
CA TRP A 12 7.37 -5.04 -3.88
C TRP A 12 8.57 -4.14 -3.63
N LEU A 13 9.26 -4.28 -2.50
CA LEU A 13 10.47 -3.52 -2.20
C LEU A 13 11.59 -3.83 -3.20
N VAL A 14 11.63 -5.06 -3.74
CA VAL A 14 12.58 -5.47 -4.77
C VAL A 14 12.06 -5.15 -6.17
N LEU A 15 10.76 -5.37 -6.43
CA LEU A 15 10.17 -5.16 -7.76
C LEU A 15 10.10 -3.68 -8.17
N ILE A 16 9.66 -2.79 -7.27
CA ILE A 16 9.48 -1.37 -7.56
C ILE A 16 10.78 -0.69 -8.06
N PRO A 17 11.95 -0.84 -7.40
CA PRO A 17 13.18 -0.23 -7.91
C PRO A 17 13.71 -0.91 -9.19
N LEU A 18 13.36 -2.17 -9.44
CA LEU A 18 13.76 -2.88 -10.67
C LEU A 18 12.96 -2.35 -11.88
N VAL A 19 11.67 -2.10 -11.69
CA VAL A 19 10.74 -1.58 -12.71
C VAL A 19 10.86 -0.07 -12.90
N ALA A 20 11.06 0.70 -11.82
CA ALA A 20 11.13 2.15 -11.88
C ALA A 20 12.43 2.66 -12.53
N HIS A 21 12.32 3.75 -13.29
CA HIS A 21 13.46 4.42 -13.92
C HIS A 21 14.46 4.97 -12.89
N PRO A 22 15.78 4.96 -13.18
CA PRO A 22 16.83 5.27 -12.21
C PRO A 22 16.66 6.64 -11.52
N HIS A 23 16.10 7.63 -12.22
CA HIS A 23 15.84 8.95 -11.66
C HIS A 23 14.60 9.01 -10.74
N GLN A 24 13.65 8.09 -10.89
CA GLN A 24 12.39 8.02 -10.14
C GLN A 24 12.41 6.95 -9.03
N ARG A 25 13.38 6.04 -9.04
CA ARG A 25 13.51 4.93 -8.06
C ARG A 25 13.41 5.40 -6.61
N LYS A 26 14.10 6.49 -6.26
CA LYS A 26 14.09 7.01 -4.87
C LYS A 26 12.69 7.43 -4.44
N ILE A 27 11.95 8.11 -5.31
CA ILE A 27 10.57 8.53 -5.05
C ILE A 27 9.68 7.29 -4.92
N ALA A 28 9.83 6.34 -5.84
CA ALA A 28 9.02 5.11 -5.86
C ALA A 28 9.22 4.25 -4.60
N VAL A 29 10.47 4.06 -4.18
CA VAL A 29 10.80 3.36 -2.94
C VAL A 29 10.29 4.13 -1.73
N ALA A 30 10.47 5.45 -1.68
CA ALA A 30 9.97 6.26 -0.57
C ALA A 30 8.44 6.20 -0.44
N THR A 31 7.70 6.29 -1.54
CA THR A 31 6.25 6.15 -1.56
C THR A 31 5.81 4.77 -1.11
N PHE A 32 6.47 3.70 -1.58
CA PHE A 32 6.19 2.35 -1.13
C PHE A 32 6.38 2.20 0.39
N LEU A 33 7.51 2.67 0.91
CA LEU A 33 7.80 2.60 2.35
C LEU A 33 6.76 3.40 3.16
N ALA A 34 6.35 4.58 2.68
CA ALA A 34 5.30 5.37 3.30
C ALA A 34 3.97 4.62 3.32
N CYS A 35 3.57 3.98 2.20
CA CYS A 35 2.38 3.15 2.13
C CYS A 35 2.45 1.95 3.09
N ALA A 36 3.58 1.24 3.13
CA ALA A 36 3.77 0.05 3.94
C ALA A 36 3.76 0.35 5.44
N LEU A 37 4.32 1.50 5.83
CA LEU A 37 4.24 1.99 7.20
C LEU A 37 2.82 2.44 7.55
N MET A 38 2.17 3.18 6.65
CA MET A 38 0.82 3.66 6.86
C MET A 38 -0.17 2.50 7.06
N MET A 39 -0.12 1.46 6.24
CA MET A 39 -0.94 0.26 6.41
C MET A 39 -0.78 -0.35 7.81
N ARG A 40 0.46 -0.49 8.30
CA ARG A 40 0.73 -1.03 9.64
C ARG A 40 0.12 -0.16 10.73
N MET A 41 0.23 1.17 10.62
CA MET A 41 -0.41 2.09 11.55
C MET A 41 -1.94 2.01 11.51
N GLN A 42 -2.55 1.83 10.33
CA GLN A 42 -4.01 1.68 10.22
C GLN A 42 -4.50 0.40 10.91
N VAL A 43 -3.80 -0.72 10.71
CA VAL A 43 -4.12 -1.99 11.35
C VAL A 43 -3.98 -1.87 12.86
N GLU A 44 -2.87 -1.32 13.34
CA GLU A 44 -2.64 -1.12 14.78
C GLU A 44 -3.70 -0.18 15.40
N LEU A 45 -4.15 0.84 14.67
CA LEU A 45 -5.21 1.72 15.12
C LEU A 45 -6.54 0.98 15.28
N ILE A 46 -6.88 0.06 14.38
CA ILE A 46 -8.11 -0.75 14.48
C ILE A 46 -8.00 -1.79 15.58
N ASP A 47 -6.87 -2.50 15.67
CA ASP A 47 -6.62 -3.47 16.74
C ASP A 47 -6.69 -2.79 18.12
N SER A 48 -6.20 -1.55 18.24
CA SER A 48 -6.27 -0.77 19.49
C SER A 48 -7.71 -0.44 19.95
N THR A 49 -8.68 -0.51 19.04
CA THR A 49 -10.10 -0.26 19.36
C THR A 49 -10.81 -1.48 19.96
N GLY A 50 -10.15 -2.64 19.97
CA GLY A 50 -10.70 -3.90 20.46
C GLY A 50 -11.63 -4.61 19.46
N PHE A 51 -11.69 -4.12 18.22
CA PHE A 51 -12.49 -4.71 17.13
C PHE A 51 -11.60 -5.33 16.06
N ASP A 52 -11.09 -6.55 16.31
CA ASP A 52 -10.14 -7.26 15.43
C ASP A 52 -10.67 -7.52 13.99
N THR A 53 -11.99 -7.51 13.81
CA THR A 53 -12.67 -7.73 12.52
C THR A 53 -13.27 -6.46 11.91
N GLY A 54 -13.02 -5.29 12.50
CA GLY A 54 -13.65 -4.02 12.14
C GLY A 54 -14.90 -3.71 12.98
N PHE A 55 -15.37 -2.46 12.87
CA PHE A 55 -16.53 -1.96 13.62
C PHE A 55 -17.86 -2.55 13.13
N LEU A 56 -17.91 -2.93 11.85
CA LEU A 56 -19.08 -3.56 11.24
C LEU A 56 -18.80 -5.06 11.06
N PRO A 57 -19.72 -5.97 11.41
CA PRO A 57 -19.51 -7.41 11.28
C PRO A 57 -19.83 -7.94 9.87
N PHE A 58 -19.58 -7.15 8.81
CA PHE A 58 -19.91 -7.59 7.44
C PHE A 58 -18.90 -8.60 6.91
N MET A 59 -17.65 -8.51 7.35
CA MET A 59 -16.58 -9.41 6.94
C MET A 59 -15.96 -10.10 8.17
N LYS A 60 -15.51 -11.35 7.99
CA LYS A 60 -14.91 -12.17 9.07
C LYS A 60 -13.38 -12.19 9.05
N SER A 61 -12.76 -11.65 8.00
CA SER A 61 -11.30 -11.59 7.86
C SER A 61 -10.70 -10.53 8.80
N THR A 62 -9.41 -10.61 9.11
CA THR A 62 -8.79 -9.60 9.99
C THR A 62 -8.58 -8.27 9.26
N ALA A 63 -8.48 -7.16 10.00
CA ALA A 63 -8.13 -5.85 9.44
C ALA A 63 -6.80 -5.90 8.66
N MET A 64 -5.83 -6.68 9.16
CA MET A 64 -4.56 -6.92 8.48
C MET A 64 -4.74 -7.56 7.10
N GLU A 65 -5.47 -8.66 7.00
CA GLU A 65 -5.70 -9.35 5.72
C GLU A 65 -6.36 -8.44 4.70
N ARG A 66 -7.38 -7.67 5.12
CA ARG A 66 -8.07 -6.71 4.25
C ARG A 66 -7.15 -5.60 3.77
N GLY A 67 -6.39 -5.01 4.69
CA GLY A 67 -5.39 -3.99 4.36
C GLY A 67 -4.37 -4.48 3.36
N MET A 68 -3.84 -5.67 3.58
CA MET A 68 -2.86 -6.28 2.69
C MET A 68 -3.39 -6.51 1.28
N VAL A 69 -4.63 -6.97 1.12
CA VAL A 69 -5.23 -7.18 -0.21
C VAL A 69 -5.34 -5.85 -0.95
N VAL A 70 -5.85 -4.81 -0.27
CA VAL A 70 -6.04 -3.48 -0.84
C VAL A 70 -4.70 -2.86 -1.24
N TYR A 71 -3.73 -2.86 -0.34
CA TYR A 71 -2.41 -2.29 -0.63
C TYR A 71 -1.68 -3.06 -1.72
N ASN A 72 -1.75 -4.40 -1.78
CA ASN A 72 -1.16 -5.17 -2.88
C ASN A 72 -1.78 -4.80 -4.24
N PHE A 73 -3.09 -4.58 -4.29
CA PHE A 73 -3.75 -4.09 -5.51
C PHE A 73 -3.20 -2.72 -5.95
N PHE A 74 -3.05 -1.78 -5.02
CA PHE A 74 -2.47 -0.47 -5.34
C PHE A 74 -0.97 -0.53 -5.66
N TYR A 75 -0.20 -1.43 -5.05
CA TYR A 75 1.22 -1.64 -5.41
C TYR A 75 1.38 -2.19 -6.82
N MET A 76 0.51 -3.11 -7.24
CA MET A 76 0.46 -3.58 -8.62
C MET A 76 0.17 -2.44 -9.58
N LEU A 77 -0.86 -1.65 -9.30
CA LEU A 77 -1.25 -0.50 -10.13
C LEU A 77 -0.14 0.56 -10.19
N TYR A 78 0.50 0.85 -9.05
CA TYR A 78 1.63 1.77 -8.95
C TYR A 78 2.83 1.30 -9.78
N THR A 79 3.16 0.01 -9.70
CA THR A 79 4.26 -0.59 -10.44
C THR A 79 4.00 -0.54 -11.95
N LEU A 80 2.75 -0.79 -12.37
CA LEU A 80 2.34 -0.68 -13.78
C LEU A 80 2.45 0.76 -14.29
N PHE A 81 2.08 1.74 -13.47
CA PHE A 81 2.28 3.17 -13.75
C PHE A 81 3.76 3.53 -13.85
N ALA A 82 4.58 3.04 -12.92
CA ALA A 82 6.02 3.29 -12.91
C ALA A 82 6.73 2.70 -14.14
N PHE A 83 6.24 1.57 -14.67
CA PHE A 83 6.73 0.98 -15.92
C PHE A 83 6.38 1.82 -17.16
N HIS A 84 5.14 2.34 -17.24
CA HIS A 84 4.64 3.04 -18.43
C HIS A 84 5.07 4.51 -18.53
N LEU A 85 5.58 5.14 -17.47
CA LEU A 85 5.96 6.56 -17.44
C LEU A 85 7.50 6.82 -17.41
N PRO A 86 8.28 6.28 -18.36
CA PRO A 86 9.75 6.31 -18.31
C PRO A 86 10.39 7.70 -18.53
N ARG A 87 9.61 8.71 -18.95
CA ARG A 87 10.10 10.05 -19.33
C ARG A 87 9.38 11.22 -18.64
N SER A 88 8.55 10.92 -17.64
CA SER A 88 7.82 11.96 -16.92
C SER A 88 8.76 12.77 -16.03
N LYS A 89 8.54 14.09 -15.99
CA LYS A 89 9.24 14.98 -15.04
C LYS A 89 9.05 14.45 -13.62
N PRO A 90 10.08 14.47 -12.76
CA PRO A 90 10.00 13.89 -11.40
C PRO A 90 8.86 14.49 -10.56
N ALA A 91 8.52 15.77 -10.77
CA ALA A 91 7.39 16.42 -10.11
C ALA A 91 6.03 15.77 -10.48
N VAL A 92 5.84 15.37 -11.74
CA VAL A 92 4.60 14.72 -12.20
C VAL A 92 4.50 13.31 -11.62
N PHE A 93 5.61 12.57 -11.59
CA PHE A 93 5.68 11.24 -10.98
C PHE A 93 5.42 11.30 -9.47
N MET A 94 5.96 12.32 -8.79
CA MET A 94 5.70 12.56 -7.36
C MET A 94 4.22 12.86 -7.11
N GLY A 95 3.60 13.72 -7.91
CA GLY A 95 2.16 14.00 -7.83
C GLY A 95 1.32 12.73 -7.95
N ALA A 96 1.57 11.91 -8.98
CA ALA A 96 0.88 10.63 -9.16
C ALA A 96 1.09 9.67 -7.98
N SER A 97 2.31 9.62 -7.43
CA SER A 97 2.65 8.79 -6.27
C SER A 97 1.87 9.21 -5.01
N ILE A 98 1.75 10.52 -4.77
CA ILE A 98 0.96 11.07 -3.66
C ILE A 98 -0.53 10.78 -3.85
N THR A 99 -1.05 10.90 -5.07
CA THR A 99 -2.46 10.57 -5.35
C THR A 99 -2.76 9.11 -5.06
N ILE A 100 -1.91 8.19 -5.54
CA ILE A 100 -2.08 6.75 -5.29
C ILE A 100 -1.98 6.44 -3.79
N PHE A 101 -1.06 7.11 -3.07
CA PHE A 101 -0.95 6.99 -1.62
C PHE A 101 -2.27 7.34 -0.91
N PHE A 102 -2.89 8.48 -1.23
CA PHE A 102 -4.14 8.89 -0.59
C PHE A 102 -5.32 7.99 -0.95
N ILE A 103 -5.40 7.52 -2.20
CA ILE A 103 -6.46 6.60 -2.61
C ILE A 103 -6.30 5.25 -1.91
N ALA A 104 -5.09 4.71 -1.84
CA ALA A 104 -4.80 3.47 -1.11
C ALA A 104 -5.12 3.61 0.39
N PHE A 105 -4.72 4.73 1.00
CA PHE A 105 -5.03 5.02 2.40
C PHE A 105 -6.54 5.09 2.67
N THR A 106 -7.28 5.80 1.83
CA THR A 106 -8.72 6.02 2.04
C THR A 106 -9.48 4.71 1.84
N SER A 107 -9.22 4.01 0.75
CA SER A 107 -9.87 2.73 0.44
C SER A 107 -9.56 1.63 1.47
N SER A 108 -8.32 1.56 1.96
CA SER A 108 -7.94 0.62 3.02
C SER A 108 -8.68 0.92 4.33
N MET A 109 -8.76 2.17 4.77
CA MET A 109 -9.54 2.53 5.96
C MET A 109 -11.00 2.10 5.84
N PHE A 110 -11.65 2.38 4.70
CA PHE A 110 -13.03 1.97 4.47
C PHE A 110 -13.20 0.46 4.57
N ILE A 111 -12.29 -0.32 3.97
CA ILE A 111 -12.41 -1.79 3.94
C ILE A 111 -12.02 -2.42 5.28
N MET A 112 -11.05 -1.86 6.01
CA MET A 112 -10.68 -2.41 7.32
C MET A 112 -11.74 -2.15 8.41
N VAL A 113 -12.50 -1.05 8.29
CA VAL A 113 -13.62 -0.72 9.21
C VAL A 113 -14.84 -1.64 8.99
N LEU A 114 -15.00 -2.18 7.78
CA LEU A 114 -16.20 -2.83 7.26
C LEU A 114 -16.11 -4.36 7.32
#